data_AF-A0A225X2Q0-F1
#
_entry.id   AF-A0A225X2Q0-F1
#
_cell.length_a   1.000
_cell.length_b   1.000
_cell.length_c   1.000
_cell.angle_alpha   90.00
_cell.angle_beta   90.00
_cell.angle_gamma   90.00
#
_symmetry.space_group_name_H-M   'P 1'
#
loop_
_entity.id
_entity.type
_entity.pdbx_description
1 polymer ?
#
loop_
_entity_poly.entity_id
_entity_poly.type
_entity_poly.pdbx_seq_one_letter_code
_entity_poly.pdbx_strand_id
1 'polypeptide(L)'
;MTPPDFLLRVPPLKLHVRNATQTNGEPAVYELFCRLTKTREKQEEPVQVMQWSLWKTYEEFQAFDNQMRAARKSTFAKMMVTVAFAPGHRVRAFFHQDQTPSFLEKRRAELDFYMQRVMLFPDVVEFSKRDGCKVLADFIGAEQYMDCSGLVGPTSPGMNMSGTFSSSRGILRDSSDSDNRASCISAPGDKVSSRRKLCRMEIEEELALRGGAHELKRFKKRARVFRKENDPVAAAEPFVDFLHKEFEPDFALWILKRFVRSLKSAEKREALCAAGGISIEVVDAEEDENRSQRQNHRLSMEEDEADRRSKKYGMFVIIARIC
;
A
#
# COMPACT_ATOMS: atom_id res chain seq x y z
N MET A 1 -43.95 9.57 29.59
CA MET A 1 -43.47 9.26 28.24
C MET A 1 -42.09 8.66 28.36
N THR A 2 -41.97 7.34 28.22
CA THR A 2 -40.67 6.66 28.12
C THR A 2 -40.06 7.01 26.76
N PRO A 3 -38.76 7.36 26.69
CA PRO A 3 -38.10 7.58 25.41
C PRO A 3 -38.14 6.29 24.59
N PRO A 4 -38.28 6.37 23.24
CA PRO A 4 -38.30 5.18 22.41
C PRO A 4 -36.99 4.38 22.53
N ASP A 5 -37.12 3.07 22.79
CA ASP A 5 -36.03 2.12 23.10
C ASP A 5 -34.90 2.03 22.05
N PHE A 6 -35.11 2.59 20.86
CA PHE A 6 -34.10 2.61 19.78
C PHE A 6 -32.87 3.48 20.11
N LEU A 7 -32.98 4.42 21.05
CA LEU A 7 -31.87 5.30 21.46
C LEU A 7 -30.90 4.64 22.45
N LEU A 8 -31.23 3.46 23.00
CA LEU A 8 -30.44 2.79 24.04
C LEU A 8 -29.80 1.47 23.61
N ARG A 9 -30.14 0.94 22.43
CA ARG A 9 -29.51 -0.27 21.90
C ARG A 9 -28.22 0.07 21.19
N VAL A 10 -27.10 -0.07 21.88
CA VAL A 10 -25.79 -0.16 21.24
C VAL A 10 -25.84 -1.33 20.26
N PRO A 11 -25.57 -1.12 18.95
CA PRO A 11 -25.56 -2.21 17.98
C PRO A 11 -24.61 -3.31 18.47
N PRO A 12 -25.06 -4.58 18.52
CA PRO A 12 -24.24 -5.65 19.09
C PRO A 12 -22.98 -5.89 18.25
N LEU A 13 -23.03 -5.59 16.95
CA LEU A 13 -21.90 -5.73 16.03
C LEU A 13 -21.21 -4.38 15.77
N LYS A 14 -19.89 -4.35 15.95
CA LYS A 14 -19.01 -3.26 15.54
C LYS A 14 -18.07 -3.74 14.42
N LEU A 15 -17.93 -2.94 13.38
CA LEU A 15 -17.01 -3.18 12.26
C LEU A 15 -15.97 -2.06 12.20
N HIS A 16 -14.70 -2.42 12.02
CA HIS A 16 -13.60 -1.47 11.83
C HIS A 16 -12.62 -1.96 10.78
N VAL A 17 -12.06 -1.04 10.00
CA VAL A 17 -10.89 -1.34 9.16
C VAL A 17 -9.64 -0.84 9.86
N ARG A 18 -8.81 -1.77 10.38
CA ARG A 18 -7.77 -1.43 11.37
C ARG A 18 -6.34 -1.48 10.83
N ASN A 19 -6.02 -2.51 10.06
CA ASN A 19 -4.68 -2.73 9.53
C ASN A 19 -4.68 -2.70 8.01
N ALA A 20 -3.54 -2.37 7.43
CA ALA A 20 -3.29 -2.48 6.00
C ALA A 20 -1.94 -3.16 5.79
N THR A 21 -1.89 -4.17 4.94
CA THR A 21 -0.67 -4.87 4.59
C THR A 21 -0.57 -5.01 3.09
N GLN A 22 0.67 -5.04 2.60
CA GLN A 22 0.95 -5.30 1.20
C GLN A 22 2.22 -6.12 1.10
N THR A 23 2.11 -7.29 0.47
CA THR A 23 3.26 -8.11 0.08
C THR A 23 3.73 -7.68 -1.30
N ASN A 24 5.05 -7.70 -1.53
CA ASN A 24 5.64 -7.26 -2.80
C ASN A 24 5.04 -8.05 -3.98
N GLY A 25 4.33 -7.34 -4.87
CA GLY A 25 3.69 -7.92 -6.05
C GLY A 25 2.20 -8.26 -5.87
N GLU A 26 1.69 -8.27 -4.64
CA GLU A 26 0.28 -8.54 -4.34
C GLU A 26 -0.53 -7.24 -4.13
N PRO A 27 -1.85 -7.27 -4.36
CA PRO A 27 -2.74 -6.18 -4.01
C PRO A 27 -2.68 -5.88 -2.51
N ALA A 28 -2.78 -4.60 -2.14
CA ALA A 28 -2.89 -4.23 -0.74
C ALA A 28 -4.20 -4.78 -0.14
N VAL A 29 -4.10 -5.39 1.03
CA VAL A 29 -5.21 -5.94 1.79
C VAL A 29 -5.41 -5.19 3.09
N TYR A 30 -6.66 -5.09 3.51
CA TYR A 30 -7.09 -4.35 4.68
C TYR A 30 -7.81 -5.29 5.64
N GLU A 31 -7.49 -5.19 6.92
CA GLU A 31 -8.13 -5.99 7.96
C GLU A 31 -9.49 -5.38 8.31
N LEU A 32 -10.56 -6.10 7.96
CA LEU A 32 -11.91 -5.86 8.43
C LEU A 32 -12.14 -6.63 9.73
N PHE A 33 -12.02 -5.92 10.84
CA PHE A 33 -12.22 -6.43 12.19
C PHE A 33 -13.69 -6.32 12.60
N CYS A 34 -14.26 -7.45 13.02
CA CYS A 34 -15.63 -7.58 13.46
C CYS A 34 -15.66 -7.92 14.96
N ARG A 35 -16.48 -7.21 15.74
CA ARG A 35 -16.70 -7.49 17.16
C ARG A 35 -18.18 -7.54 17.47
N LEU A 36 -18.66 -8.72 17.84
CA LEU A 36 -20.02 -8.98 18.28
C LEU A 36 -20.07 -9.07 19.80
N THR A 37 -20.98 -8.32 20.40
CA THR A 37 -21.27 -8.32 21.84
C THR A 37 -22.61 -9.01 22.03
N LYS A 38 -22.62 -10.19 22.65
CA LYS A 38 -23.85 -10.92 22.99
C LYS A 38 -24.24 -10.56 24.42
N THR A 39 -25.30 -9.76 24.57
CA THR A 39 -25.95 -9.55 25.86
C THR A 39 -26.97 -10.67 26.07
N ARG A 40 -26.74 -11.54 27.06
CA ARG A 40 -27.78 -12.46 27.56
C ARG A 40 -28.70 -11.69 28.51
N GLU A 41 -30.00 -11.94 28.41
CA GLU A 41 -31.03 -11.31 29.25
C GLU A 41 -30.96 -11.75 30.73
N LYS A 42 -30.13 -12.74 31.08
CA LYS A 42 -29.94 -13.20 32.47
C LYS A 42 -28.78 -12.46 33.13
N GLN A 43 -29.12 -11.75 34.20
CA GLN A 43 -28.44 -10.62 34.83
C GLN A 43 -27.06 -10.87 35.49
N GLU A 44 -26.38 -12.01 35.23
CA GLU A 44 -25.18 -12.40 36.00
C GLU A 44 -24.03 -13.08 35.21
N GLU A 45 -24.16 -13.34 33.91
CA GLU A 45 -23.04 -13.90 33.11
C GLU A 45 -22.20 -12.79 32.45
N PRO A 46 -20.87 -12.97 32.34
CA PRO A 46 -20.02 -12.00 31.66
C PRO A 46 -20.46 -11.84 30.20
N VAL A 47 -20.51 -10.58 29.74
CA VAL A 47 -20.83 -10.22 28.36
C VAL A 47 -19.95 -11.02 27.39
N GLN A 48 -20.55 -11.93 26.63
CA GLN A 48 -19.80 -12.75 25.70
C GLN A 48 -19.43 -11.91 24.48
N VAL A 49 -18.13 -11.70 24.29
CA VAL A 49 -17.59 -10.96 23.14
C VAL A 49 -16.98 -11.97 22.16
N MET A 50 -17.47 -11.95 20.93
CA MET A 50 -16.93 -12.73 19.82
C MET A 50 -16.28 -11.78 18.83
N GLN A 51 -15.08 -12.12 18.34
CA GLN A 51 -14.35 -11.29 17.39
C GLN A 51 -13.72 -12.13 16.30
N TRP A 52 -13.69 -11.58 15.08
CA TRP A 52 -13.05 -12.21 13.94
C TRP A 52 -12.55 -11.13 12.97
N SER A 53 -11.59 -11.49 12.13
CA SER A 53 -11.01 -10.59 11.14
C SER A 53 -11.04 -11.22 9.77
N LEU A 54 -11.32 -10.41 8.75
CA LEU A 54 -11.17 -10.78 7.34
C LEU A 54 -10.17 -9.84 6.68
N TRP A 55 -9.39 -10.37 5.74
CA TRP A 55 -8.49 -9.56 4.92
C TRP A 55 -9.16 -9.33 3.57
N LYS A 56 -9.36 -8.06 3.22
CA LYS A 56 -10.09 -7.64 2.03
C LYS A 56 -9.30 -6.63 1.22
N THR A 57 -9.24 -6.82 -0.08
CA THR A 57 -8.68 -5.87 -1.04
C THR A 57 -9.60 -4.67 -1.23
N TYR A 58 -9.06 -3.56 -1.74
CA TYR A 58 -9.87 -2.39 -2.10
C TYR A 58 -10.95 -2.73 -3.14
N GLU A 59 -10.60 -3.60 -4.10
CA GLU A 59 -11.50 -4.08 -5.15
C GLU A 59 -12.66 -4.88 -4.57
N GLU A 60 -12.46 -5.67 -3.52
CA GLU A 60 -13.54 -6.37 -2.82
C GLU A 60 -14.48 -5.39 -2.09
N PHE A 61 -13.95 -4.34 -1.44
CA PHE A 61 -14.79 -3.27 -0.88
C PHE A 61 -15.61 -2.58 -1.97
N GLN A 62 -15.01 -2.35 -3.15
CA GLN A 62 -15.70 -1.76 -4.29
C GLN A 62 -16.78 -2.71 -4.85
N ALA A 63 -16.51 -4.01 -4.91
CA ALA A 63 -17.49 -5.01 -5.33
C ALA A 63 -18.67 -5.07 -4.35
N PHE A 64 -18.40 -5.06 -3.04
CA PHE A 64 -19.42 -4.96 -1.99
C PHE A 64 -20.30 -3.71 -2.16
N ASP A 65 -19.68 -2.55 -2.33
CA ASP A 65 -20.35 -1.26 -2.55
C ASP A 65 -21.25 -1.28 -3.81
N ASN A 66 -20.75 -1.86 -4.91
CA ASN A 66 -21.54 -2.07 -6.13
C ASN A 66 -22.74 -2.98 -5.88
N GLN A 67 -22.58 -4.08 -5.14
CA GLN A 67 -23.69 -5.00 -4.83
C GLN A 67 -24.76 -4.34 -3.94
N MET A 68 -24.33 -3.56 -2.93
CA MET A 68 -25.21 -2.77 -2.08
C MET A 68 -26.06 -1.78 -2.89
N ARG A 69 -25.47 -1.15 -3.92
CA ARG A 69 -26.20 -0.22 -4.80
C ARG A 69 -27.00 -0.90 -5.92
N ALA A 70 -26.60 -2.07 -6.38
CA ALA A 70 -27.24 -2.78 -7.48
C ALA A 70 -28.62 -3.34 -7.12
N ALA A 71 -28.86 -3.62 -5.84
CA ALA A 71 -30.13 -4.14 -5.34
C ALA A 71 -31.23 -3.06 -5.34
N ARG A 72 -31.69 -2.60 -6.51
CA ARG A 72 -32.64 -1.47 -6.68
C ARG A 72 -33.94 -1.58 -5.88
N LYS A 73 -34.34 -2.80 -5.50
CA LYS A 73 -35.53 -3.07 -4.67
C LYS A 73 -35.26 -3.06 -3.16
N SER A 74 -33.99 -3.04 -2.74
CA SER A 74 -33.56 -2.98 -1.34
C SER A 74 -33.65 -1.56 -0.79
N THR A 75 -34.06 -1.42 0.47
CA THR A 75 -34.00 -0.19 1.25
C THR A 75 -32.57 0.34 1.37
N PHE A 76 -31.59 -0.56 1.52
CA PHE A 76 -30.17 -0.20 1.62
C PHE A 76 -29.64 0.49 0.36
N ALA A 77 -30.06 0.06 -0.84
CA ALA A 77 -29.63 0.70 -2.08
C ALA A 77 -30.06 2.18 -2.15
N LYS A 78 -31.24 2.52 -1.62
CA LYS A 78 -31.71 3.91 -1.52
C LYS A 78 -30.88 4.71 -0.52
N MET A 79 -30.50 4.11 0.60
CA MET A 79 -29.68 4.74 1.62
C MET A 79 -28.22 4.94 1.19
N MET A 80 -27.69 4.03 0.37
CA MET A 80 -26.34 4.12 -0.18
C MET A 80 -26.09 5.36 -1.04
N VAL A 81 -27.13 6.09 -1.44
CA VAL A 81 -26.99 7.42 -2.08
C VAL A 81 -26.38 8.45 -1.11
N THR A 82 -26.63 8.29 0.19
CA THR A 82 -26.10 9.17 1.24
C THR A 82 -24.66 8.81 1.66
N VAL A 83 -24.15 7.67 1.19
CA VAL A 83 -22.83 7.15 1.56
C VAL A 83 -21.91 7.19 0.34
N ALA A 84 -20.96 8.13 0.39
CA ALA A 84 -19.88 8.18 -0.59
C ALA A 84 -18.91 7.02 -0.37
N PHE A 85 -18.61 6.29 -1.45
CA PHE A 85 -17.57 5.26 -1.41
C PHE A 85 -16.18 5.90 -1.32
N ALA A 86 -15.20 5.14 -0.80
CA ALA A 86 -13.81 5.55 -0.74
C ALA A 86 -13.28 5.92 -2.15
N PRO A 87 -12.55 7.05 -2.32
CA PRO A 87 -12.11 7.48 -3.64
C PRO A 87 -11.15 6.50 -4.32
N GLY A 88 -11.43 6.22 -5.60
CA GLY A 88 -10.49 5.54 -6.47
C GLY A 88 -9.29 6.43 -6.80
N HIS A 89 -8.22 6.36 -6.00
CA HIS A 89 -6.96 7.12 -6.21
C HIS A 89 -6.15 6.60 -7.42
N ARG A 90 -6.77 6.51 -8.60
CA ARG A 90 -6.20 5.93 -9.83
C ARG A 90 -4.89 6.60 -10.27
N VAL A 91 -4.74 7.91 -10.00
CA VAL A 91 -3.52 8.66 -10.33
C VAL A 91 -2.33 8.26 -9.46
N ARG A 92 -2.57 7.81 -8.21
CA ARG A 92 -1.51 7.39 -7.28
C ARG A 92 -1.00 5.98 -7.57
N ALA A 93 -1.87 5.10 -8.11
CA ALA A 93 -1.50 3.77 -8.59
C ALA A 93 -0.49 3.80 -9.77
N PHE A 94 -0.54 4.84 -10.61
CA PHE A 94 0.42 5.02 -11.71
C PHE A 94 1.86 5.35 -11.24
N PHE A 95 2.04 5.82 -10.01
CA PHE A 95 3.35 6.17 -9.45
C PHE A 95 3.82 5.21 -8.35
N HIS A 96 3.16 4.05 -8.17
CA HIS A 96 3.36 3.16 -7.01
C HIS A 96 3.22 3.87 -5.65
N GLN A 97 2.60 5.05 -5.63
CA GLN A 97 2.32 5.78 -4.38
C GLN A 97 1.22 5.09 -3.59
N ASP A 98 0.42 4.27 -4.25
CA ASP A 98 -0.57 3.40 -3.64
C ASP A 98 0.04 2.29 -2.76
N GLN A 99 1.35 2.10 -2.85
CA GLN A 99 2.11 1.14 -2.04
C GLN A 99 2.83 1.77 -0.84
N THR A 100 2.75 3.10 -0.72
CA THR A 100 3.39 3.79 0.40
C THR A 100 2.61 3.55 1.69
N PRO A 101 3.28 3.38 2.86
CA PRO A 101 2.58 3.20 4.13
C PRO A 101 1.59 4.33 4.45
N SER A 102 1.94 5.57 4.10
CA SER A 102 1.07 6.75 4.31
C SER A 102 -0.20 6.69 3.45
N PHE A 103 -0.10 6.17 2.22
CA PHE A 103 -1.27 5.95 1.39
C PHE A 103 -2.13 4.81 1.92
N LEU A 104 -1.53 3.68 2.30
CA LEU A 104 -2.25 2.53 2.83
C LEU A 104 -3.02 2.93 4.10
N GLU A 105 -2.41 3.71 4.99
CA GLU A 105 -3.07 4.22 6.18
C GLU A 105 -4.22 5.17 5.83
N LYS A 106 -4.00 6.10 4.90
CA LYS A 106 -5.07 7.00 4.42
C LYS A 106 -6.24 6.20 3.84
N ARG A 107 -5.96 5.20 3.02
CA ARG A 107 -6.98 4.35 2.39
C ARG A 107 -7.70 3.49 3.42
N ARG A 108 -6.99 2.94 4.41
CA ARG A 108 -7.60 2.25 5.55
C ARG A 108 -8.58 3.16 6.30
N ALA A 109 -8.20 4.42 6.54
CA ALA A 109 -9.08 5.41 7.18
C ALA A 109 -10.34 5.69 6.36
N GLU A 110 -10.20 5.86 5.04
CA GLU A 110 -11.31 6.07 4.12
C GLU A 110 -12.28 4.86 4.11
N LEU A 111 -11.74 3.63 4.08
CA LEU A 111 -12.53 2.40 4.13
C LEU A 111 -13.23 2.19 5.49
N ASP A 112 -12.55 2.49 6.59
CA ASP A 112 -13.13 2.44 7.94
C ASP A 112 -14.29 3.43 8.07
N PHE A 113 -14.12 4.66 7.62
CA PHE A 113 -15.17 5.67 7.62
C PHE A 113 -16.37 5.25 6.76
N TYR A 114 -16.12 4.68 5.58
CA TYR A 114 -17.16 4.12 4.73
C TYR A 114 -17.95 3.01 5.44
N MET A 115 -17.27 2.02 6.05
CA MET A 115 -17.92 0.93 6.76
C MET A 115 -18.73 1.44 7.96
N GLN A 116 -18.19 2.40 8.72
CA GLN A 116 -18.91 3.02 9.83
C GLN A 116 -20.20 3.70 9.36
N ARG A 117 -20.20 4.33 8.18
CA ARG A 117 -21.42 4.94 7.59
C ARG A 117 -22.44 3.90 7.18
N VAL A 118 -22.02 2.80 6.57
CA VAL A 118 -22.93 1.68 6.23
C VAL A 118 -23.56 1.09 7.49
N MET A 119 -22.80 1.00 8.57
CA MET A 119 -23.28 0.49 9.87
C MET A 119 -24.29 1.40 10.59
N LEU A 120 -24.51 2.63 10.10
CA LEU A 120 -25.58 3.51 10.60
C LEU A 120 -26.95 3.19 9.98
N PHE A 121 -27.01 2.32 8.97
CA PHE A 121 -28.28 1.95 8.37
C PHE A 121 -29.10 1.10 9.34
N PRO A 122 -30.40 1.40 9.50
CA PRO A 122 -31.29 0.63 10.36
C PRO A 122 -31.36 -0.81 9.84
N ASP A 123 -31.37 -1.76 10.76
CA ASP A 123 -31.52 -3.19 10.50
C ASP A 123 -30.44 -3.83 9.60
N VAL A 124 -29.39 -3.10 9.20
CA VAL A 124 -28.37 -3.59 8.27
C VAL A 124 -27.64 -4.83 8.80
N VAL A 125 -27.55 -4.97 10.12
CA VAL A 125 -26.93 -6.10 10.84
C VAL A 125 -27.94 -7.09 11.43
N GLU A 126 -29.24 -6.89 11.22
CA GLU A 126 -30.30 -7.75 11.75
C GLU A 126 -30.48 -9.00 10.87
N PHE A 127 -29.44 -9.82 10.81
CA PHE A 127 -29.37 -11.01 9.93
C PHE A 127 -30.38 -12.11 10.28
N SER A 128 -30.91 -12.11 11.51
CA SER A 128 -31.98 -13.03 11.91
C SER A 128 -33.34 -12.66 11.31
N LYS A 129 -33.49 -11.48 10.69
CA LYS A 129 -34.73 -10.99 10.08
C LYS A 129 -34.57 -10.85 8.57
N ARG A 130 -35.71 -10.86 7.85
CA ARG A 130 -35.75 -10.68 6.39
C ARG A 130 -35.28 -9.31 5.91
N ASP A 131 -35.35 -8.32 6.79
CA ASP A 131 -34.95 -6.94 6.49
C ASP A 131 -33.43 -6.73 6.60
N GLY A 132 -32.69 -7.72 7.11
CA GLY A 132 -31.24 -7.68 7.21
C GLY A 132 -30.53 -7.63 5.86
N CYS A 133 -29.29 -7.14 5.87
CA CYS A 133 -28.51 -7.01 4.65
C CYS A 133 -27.71 -8.28 4.34
N LYS A 134 -28.20 -9.11 3.41
CA LYS A 134 -27.48 -10.30 2.93
C LYS A 134 -26.09 -9.98 2.37
N VAL A 135 -25.97 -8.91 1.59
CA VAL A 135 -24.69 -8.50 0.99
C VAL A 135 -23.64 -8.18 2.06
N LEU A 136 -24.05 -7.54 3.17
CA LEU A 136 -23.17 -7.30 4.31
C LEU A 136 -22.84 -8.60 5.05
N ALA A 137 -23.82 -9.46 5.30
CA ALA A 137 -23.62 -10.76 5.96
C ALA A 137 -22.59 -11.62 5.21
N ASP A 138 -22.72 -11.72 3.88
CA ASP A 138 -21.81 -12.47 3.02
C ASP A 138 -20.41 -11.83 3.03
N PHE A 139 -20.33 -10.49 2.96
CA PHE A 139 -19.05 -9.76 2.93
C PHE A 139 -18.22 -9.93 4.21
N ILE A 140 -18.88 -9.97 5.38
CA ILE A 140 -18.21 -10.14 6.69
C ILE A 140 -18.12 -11.60 7.15
N GLY A 141 -18.61 -12.56 6.36
CA GLY A 141 -18.66 -13.97 6.75
C GLY A 141 -19.52 -14.23 7.99
N ALA A 142 -20.64 -13.52 8.13
CA ALA A 142 -21.48 -13.55 9.32
C ALA A 142 -22.06 -14.94 9.65
N GLU A 143 -22.28 -15.78 8.63
CA GLU A 143 -22.86 -17.12 8.77
C GLU A 143 -22.11 -18.03 9.76
N GLN A 144 -20.80 -17.82 9.94
CA GLN A 144 -20.00 -18.62 10.86
C GLN A 144 -20.13 -18.18 12.33
N TYR A 145 -20.69 -16.99 12.59
CA TYR A 145 -20.64 -16.31 13.90
C TYR A 145 -22.00 -15.81 14.40
N MET A 146 -22.96 -15.64 13.50
CA MET A 146 -24.28 -15.03 13.72
C MET A 146 -25.39 -15.88 13.10
N ASP A 147 -26.61 -15.69 13.58
CA ASP A 147 -27.80 -16.27 12.97
C ASP A 147 -28.19 -15.48 11.71
N CYS A 148 -28.03 -16.11 10.55
CA CYS A 148 -28.38 -15.56 9.24
C CYS A 148 -29.64 -16.22 8.64
N SER A 149 -30.40 -16.99 9.42
CA SER A 149 -31.59 -17.72 8.95
C SER A 149 -32.67 -16.81 8.35
N GLY A 150 -32.72 -15.54 8.76
CA GLY A 150 -33.66 -14.55 8.24
C GLY A 150 -33.40 -14.11 6.80
N LEU A 151 -32.18 -14.29 6.29
CA LEU A 151 -31.73 -13.76 4.99
C LEU A 151 -32.01 -14.69 3.79
N VAL A 152 -32.71 -15.81 4.01
CA VAL A 152 -33.03 -16.79 2.96
C VAL A 152 -34.09 -16.23 2.01
N GLY A 153 -33.63 -15.69 0.88
CA GLY A 153 -34.45 -15.40 -0.31
C GLY A 153 -34.43 -16.57 -1.31
N PRO A 154 -35.37 -16.63 -2.27
CA PRO A 154 -35.50 -17.75 -3.20
C PRO A 154 -34.20 -17.92 -4.00
N THR A 155 -33.67 -19.14 -3.94
CA THR A 155 -32.56 -19.66 -4.72
C THR A 155 -32.69 -19.25 -6.19
N SER A 156 -31.73 -18.47 -6.67
CA SER A 156 -31.38 -18.45 -8.09
C SER A 156 -30.09 -19.27 -8.27
N PRO A 157 -30.00 -20.18 -9.24
CA PRO A 157 -28.86 -21.06 -9.41
C PRO A 157 -27.67 -20.36 -10.08
N GLY A 158 -26.47 -20.60 -9.57
CA GLY A 158 -25.24 -20.67 -10.37
C GLY A 158 -24.50 -19.37 -10.67
N MET A 159 -23.43 -19.12 -9.92
CA MET A 159 -22.09 -19.02 -10.51
C MET A 159 -21.08 -19.60 -9.52
N ASN A 160 -20.85 -20.90 -9.68
CA ASN A 160 -19.63 -21.54 -9.21
C ASN A 160 -18.47 -20.91 -9.98
N MET A 161 -17.58 -20.21 -9.28
CA MET A 161 -16.18 -20.11 -9.70
C MET A 161 -15.34 -20.72 -8.59
N SER A 162 -15.33 -22.05 -8.58
CA SER A 162 -14.20 -22.82 -8.06
C SER A 162 -13.00 -22.55 -8.97
N GLY A 163 -12.21 -21.55 -8.59
CA GLY A 163 -10.82 -21.40 -9.00
C GLY A 163 -9.96 -21.50 -7.76
N THR A 164 -9.64 -22.72 -7.37
CA THR A 164 -8.71 -23.06 -6.29
C THR A 164 -7.38 -22.35 -6.46
N PHE A 165 -6.96 -21.55 -5.48
CA PHE A 165 -5.58 -21.53 -5.01
C PHE A 165 -5.60 -21.52 -3.48
N SER A 166 -5.04 -22.57 -2.91
CA SER A 166 -5.06 -22.93 -1.49
C SER A 166 -4.61 -21.81 -0.55
N SER A 167 -5.46 -21.45 0.40
CA SER A 167 -5.01 -20.99 1.72
C SER A 167 -5.22 -22.11 2.71
N SER A 168 -4.14 -22.82 3.03
CA SER A 168 -4.14 -23.88 4.03
C SER A 168 -4.39 -23.27 5.40
N ARG A 169 -5.52 -23.67 6.00
CA ARG A 169 -5.82 -23.56 7.43
C ARG A 169 -4.69 -24.14 8.27
N GLY A 170 -4.39 -23.46 9.38
CA GLY A 170 -3.47 -23.92 10.40
C GLY A 170 -3.84 -25.29 10.98
N ILE A 171 -2.81 -26.08 11.25
CA ILE A 171 -2.85 -27.25 12.11
C ILE A 171 -1.72 -27.07 13.13
N LEU A 172 -2.10 -27.05 14.40
CA LEU A 172 -1.24 -27.23 15.56
C LEU A 172 -0.49 -28.56 15.43
N ARG A 173 0.85 -28.55 15.54
CA ARG A 173 1.62 -29.67 16.09
C ARG A 173 2.99 -29.23 16.59
N ASP A 174 3.33 -29.82 17.73
CA ASP A 174 4.51 -29.61 18.56
C ASP A 174 5.81 -30.20 17.99
N SER A 175 6.92 -29.61 18.45
CA SER A 175 8.27 -30.16 18.68
C SER A 175 9.28 -30.45 17.54
N SER A 176 10.54 -30.13 17.91
CA SER A 176 11.87 -30.59 17.45
C SER A 176 12.59 -29.91 16.27
N ASP A 177 13.57 -29.09 16.67
CA ASP A 177 14.99 -29.02 16.25
C ASP A 177 15.36 -29.28 14.78
N SER A 178 15.94 -28.28 14.13
CA SER A 178 17.33 -28.30 13.62
C SER A 178 17.63 -27.09 12.75
N ASP A 179 18.82 -26.54 12.95
CA ASP A 179 19.47 -25.51 12.14
C ASP A 179 19.42 -25.81 10.65
N ASN A 180 19.07 -24.81 9.83
CA ASN A 180 19.78 -24.66 8.56
C ASN A 180 19.77 -23.22 8.02
N ARG A 181 21.00 -22.71 7.98
CA ARG A 181 21.49 -21.48 7.37
C ARG A 181 21.35 -21.57 5.86
N ALA A 182 20.61 -20.67 5.22
CA ALA A 182 20.70 -20.48 3.77
C ALA A 182 20.50 -19.02 3.39
N SER A 183 21.61 -18.39 3.00
CA SER A 183 21.70 -17.07 2.38
C SER A 183 21.19 -17.14 0.94
N CYS A 184 20.22 -16.29 0.59
CA CYS A 184 19.72 -16.19 -0.78
C CYS A 184 20.48 -15.13 -1.57
N ILE A 185 21.34 -15.60 -2.47
CA ILE A 185 22.03 -14.81 -3.52
C ILE A 185 20.96 -14.29 -4.50
N SER A 186 20.85 -12.97 -4.63
CA SER A 186 19.91 -12.33 -5.58
C SER A 186 20.47 -12.33 -7.00
N ALA A 187 19.66 -12.76 -7.97
CA ALA A 187 19.98 -12.79 -9.40
C ALA A 187 20.30 -11.38 -9.95
N PRO A 188 21.19 -11.27 -10.97
CA PRO A 188 21.70 -9.99 -11.49
C PRO A 188 20.65 -9.12 -12.22
N GLY A 189 19.54 -9.71 -12.69
CA GLY A 189 18.49 -8.99 -13.44
C GLY A 189 17.63 -8.03 -12.60
N ASP A 190 17.38 -8.34 -11.33
CA ASP A 190 16.53 -7.53 -10.46
C ASP A 190 17.19 -6.22 -10.02
N LYS A 191 18.52 -6.24 -9.89
CA LYS A 191 19.31 -5.08 -9.46
C LYS A 191 19.27 -3.96 -10.49
N VAL A 192 19.34 -4.29 -11.79
CA VAL A 192 19.35 -3.30 -12.89
C VAL A 192 17.97 -2.66 -13.11
N SER A 193 16.88 -3.39 -12.85
CA SER A 193 15.52 -2.83 -12.87
C SER A 193 15.28 -1.87 -11.71
N SER A 194 15.73 -2.25 -10.51
CA SER A 194 15.66 -1.40 -9.31
C SER A 194 16.47 -0.10 -9.45
N ARG A 195 17.71 -0.18 -9.97
CA ARG A 195 18.58 0.98 -10.20
C ARG A 195 18.01 1.99 -11.20
N ARG A 196 17.42 1.50 -12.29
CA ARG A 196 16.73 2.34 -13.29
C ARG A 196 15.57 3.13 -12.68
N LYS A 197 14.82 2.51 -11.77
CA LYS A 197 13.73 3.17 -11.04
C LYS A 197 14.28 4.24 -10.09
N LEU A 198 15.39 3.96 -9.41
CA LEU A 198 16.04 4.91 -8.50
C LEU A 198 16.51 6.18 -9.23
N CYS A 199 17.25 6.04 -10.34
CA CYS A 199 17.71 7.20 -11.12
C CYS A 199 16.55 8.08 -11.60
N ARG A 200 15.41 7.46 -11.95
CA ARG A 200 14.21 8.19 -12.32
C ARG A 200 13.60 8.94 -11.14
N MET A 201 13.54 8.34 -9.96
CA MET A 201 13.00 9.01 -8.77
C MET A 201 13.88 10.18 -8.33
N GLU A 202 15.21 10.01 -8.34
CA GLU A 202 16.15 11.08 -7.98
C GLU A 202 15.95 12.32 -8.86
N ILE A 203 15.80 12.15 -10.18
CA ILE A 203 15.50 13.26 -11.09
C ILE A 203 14.17 13.93 -10.74
N GLU A 204 13.13 13.14 -10.48
CA GLU A 204 11.79 13.67 -10.18
C GLU A 204 11.74 14.42 -8.84
N GLU A 205 12.49 13.97 -7.83
CA GLU A 205 12.62 14.60 -6.51
C GLU A 205 13.40 15.92 -6.60
N GLU A 206 14.59 15.91 -7.21
CA GLU A 206 15.41 17.14 -7.35
C GLU A 206 14.71 18.21 -8.20
N LEU A 207 14.00 17.81 -9.26
CA LEU A 207 13.19 18.75 -10.05
C LEU A 207 12.02 19.32 -9.25
N ALA A 208 11.40 18.52 -8.37
CA ALA A 208 10.35 19.02 -7.50
C ALA A 208 10.89 19.99 -6.45
N LEU A 209 12.09 19.71 -5.91
CA LEU A 209 12.75 20.52 -4.90
C LEU A 209 13.24 21.88 -5.44
N ARG A 210 13.87 21.89 -6.62
CA ARG A 210 14.45 23.12 -7.21
C ARG A 210 13.44 23.93 -8.03
N GLY A 211 12.60 23.24 -8.79
CA GLY A 211 11.74 23.83 -9.82
C GLY A 211 10.24 23.78 -9.55
N GLY A 212 9.85 23.10 -8.47
CA GLY A 212 8.45 22.87 -8.13
C GLY A 212 7.69 22.00 -9.14
N ALA A 213 6.37 21.90 -8.92
CA ALA A 213 5.50 21.01 -9.68
C ALA A 213 5.41 21.35 -11.19
N HIS A 214 5.67 22.61 -11.56
CA HIS A 214 5.54 23.07 -12.94
C HIS A 214 6.72 22.59 -13.82
N GLU A 215 7.95 22.70 -13.34
CA GLU A 215 9.15 22.24 -14.05
C GLU A 215 9.18 20.72 -14.16
N LEU A 216 8.84 20.02 -13.08
CA LEU A 216 8.68 18.56 -13.10
C LEU A 216 7.67 18.11 -14.17
N LYS A 217 6.55 18.83 -14.31
CA LYS A 217 5.52 18.52 -15.31
C LYS A 217 6.02 18.75 -16.74
N ARG A 218 6.76 19.84 -16.98
CA ARG A 218 7.40 20.13 -18.29
C ARG A 218 8.44 19.08 -18.66
N PHE A 219 9.32 18.74 -17.72
CA PHE A 219 10.31 17.67 -17.89
C PHE A 219 9.64 16.33 -18.22
N LYS A 220 8.63 15.91 -17.44
CA LYS A 220 7.88 14.66 -17.68
C LYS A 220 7.24 14.63 -19.07
N LYS A 221 6.70 15.76 -19.54
CA LYS A 221 6.14 15.87 -20.90
C LYS A 221 7.21 15.64 -21.96
N ARG A 222 8.37 16.30 -21.85
CA ARG A 222 9.49 16.16 -22.80
C ARG A 222 10.13 14.76 -22.77
N ALA A 223 10.34 14.21 -21.58
CA ALA A 223 10.84 12.84 -21.39
C ALA A 223 9.90 11.79 -21.99
N ARG A 224 8.58 12.01 -21.97
CA ARG A 224 7.60 11.13 -22.62
C ARG A 224 7.70 11.21 -24.14
N VAL A 225 7.89 12.40 -24.71
CA VAL A 225 8.08 12.59 -26.16
C VAL A 225 9.34 11.85 -26.61
N PHE A 226 10.47 12.05 -25.93
CA PHE A 226 11.73 11.32 -26.20
C PHE A 226 11.54 9.79 -26.21
N ARG A 227 10.78 9.26 -25.23
CA ARG A 227 10.55 7.81 -25.14
C ARG A 227 9.62 7.29 -26.24
N LYS A 228 8.67 8.10 -26.71
CA LYS A 228 7.69 7.71 -27.75
C LYS A 228 8.25 7.80 -29.16
N GLU A 229 9.21 8.69 -29.39
CA GLU A 229 9.84 8.86 -30.70
C GLU A 229 10.59 7.59 -31.11
N ASN A 230 10.45 7.17 -32.37
CA ASN A 230 11.05 5.92 -32.83
C ASN A 230 12.50 6.12 -33.26
N ASP A 231 12.84 7.30 -33.79
CA ASP A 231 14.20 7.65 -34.16
C ASP A 231 14.98 8.15 -32.91
N PRO A 232 16.01 7.41 -32.45
CA PRO A 232 16.77 7.76 -31.25
C PRO A 232 17.59 9.05 -31.42
N VAL A 233 18.08 9.36 -32.62
CA VAL A 233 18.90 10.55 -32.89
C VAL A 233 18.02 11.78 -32.97
N ALA A 234 16.93 11.72 -33.75
CA ALA A 234 15.97 12.81 -33.85
C ALA A 234 15.25 13.10 -32.52
N ALA A 235 15.18 12.12 -31.60
CA ALA A 235 14.66 12.32 -30.26
C ALA A 235 15.66 13.00 -29.32
N ALA A 236 16.95 12.70 -29.46
CA ALA A 236 18.00 13.09 -28.52
C ALA A 236 18.30 14.58 -28.57
N GLU A 237 18.52 15.16 -29.76
CA GLU A 237 18.86 16.58 -29.90
C GLU A 237 17.79 17.51 -29.28
N PRO A 238 16.48 17.37 -29.58
CA PRO A 238 15.47 18.25 -28.99
C PRO A 238 15.32 18.09 -27.48
N PHE A 239 15.70 16.94 -26.92
CA PHE A 239 15.66 16.69 -25.49
C PHE A 239 16.85 17.32 -24.77
N VAL A 240 18.06 17.22 -25.33
CA VAL A 240 19.27 17.88 -24.79
C VAL A 240 19.12 19.40 -24.88
N ASP A 241 18.64 19.92 -26.02
CA ASP A 241 18.33 21.34 -26.21
C ASP A 241 17.35 21.86 -25.16
N PHE A 242 16.32 21.07 -24.84
CA PHE A 242 15.38 21.42 -23.80
C PHE A 242 16.06 21.51 -22.43
N LEU A 243 16.96 20.58 -22.10
CA LEU A 243 17.66 20.60 -20.82
C LEU A 243 18.57 21.83 -20.69
N HIS A 244 19.35 22.17 -21.71
CA HIS A 244 20.23 23.33 -21.69
C HIS A 244 19.48 24.67 -21.70
N LYS A 245 18.26 24.72 -22.23
CA LYS A 245 17.42 25.94 -22.24
C LYS A 245 16.71 26.18 -20.92
N GLU A 246 16.38 25.12 -20.18
CA GLU A 246 15.49 25.21 -19.02
C GLU A 246 16.22 25.01 -17.68
N PHE A 247 17.44 24.46 -17.70
CA PHE A 247 18.20 24.17 -16.50
C PHE A 247 19.62 24.71 -16.60
N GLU A 248 20.18 25.08 -15.45
CA GLU A 248 21.59 25.46 -15.31
C GLU A 248 22.51 24.34 -15.84
N PRO A 249 23.66 24.65 -16.47
CA PRO A 249 24.50 23.67 -17.16
C PRO A 249 24.88 22.44 -16.31
N ASP A 250 25.27 22.65 -15.06
CA ASP A 250 25.64 21.58 -14.13
C ASP A 250 24.45 20.68 -13.79
N PHE A 251 23.27 21.28 -13.64
CA PHE A 251 22.04 20.57 -13.33
C PHE A 251 21.48 19.84 -14.55
N ALA A 252 21.55 20.45 -15.74
CA ALA A 252 21.22 19.81 -17.01
C ALA A 252 22.09 18.56 -17.22
N LEU A 253 23.41 18.66 -16.99
CA LEU A 253 24.32 17.54 -17.07
C LEU A 253 24.00 16.45 -16.04
N TRP A 254 23.68 16.85 -14.80
CA TRP A 254 23.27 15.93 -13.73
C TRP A 254 21.98 15.16 -14.09
N ILE A 255 20.98 15.84 -14.65
CA ILE A 255 19.73 15.23 -15.12
C ILE A 255 20.04 14.26 -16.27
N LEU A 256 20.85 14.70 -17.23
CA LEU A 256 21.18 13.94 -18.43
C LEU A 256 21.91 12.63 -18.09
N LYS A 257 22.95 12.68 -17.24
CA LYS A 257 23.65 11.50 -16.72
C LYS A 257 22.67 10.49 -16.12
N ARG A 258 21.77 10.92 -15.23
CA ARG A 258 20.79 10.04 -14.58
C ARG A 258 19.68 9.56 -15.52
N PHE A 259 19.30 10.38 -16.48
CA PHE A 259 18.22 10.05 -17.40
C PHE A 259 18.67 8.95 -18.36
N VAL A 260 19.90 9.02 -18.89
CA VAL A 260 20.54 7.94 -19.66
C VAL A 260 20.47 6.62 -18.89
N ARG A 261 20.81 6.64 -17.59
CA ARG A 261 20.78 5.43 -16.73
C ARG A 261 19.38 4.87 -16.52
N SER A 262 18.33 5.69 -16.63
CA SER A 262 16.94 5.26 -16.50
C SER A 262 16.39 4.54 -17.75
N LEU A 263 17.06 4.67 -18.90
CA LEU A 263 16.58 4.14 -20.18
C LEU A 263 16.81 2.63 -20.31
N LYS A 264 15.87 1.96 -21.01
CA LYS A 264 15.97 0.53 -21.32
C LYS A 264 16.65 0.24 -22.66
N SER A 265 16.46 1.11 -23.66
CA SER A 265 17.02 0.94 -25.00
C SER A 265 18.49 1.40 -25.01
N ALA A 266 19.37 0.56 -25.56
CA ALA A 266 20.78 0.89 -25.74
C ALA A 266 20.98 2.00 -26.77
N GLU A 267 20.29 1.90 -27.92
CA GLU A 267 20.32 2.88 -29.01
C GLU A 267 19.92 4.29 -28.53
N LYS A 268 18.87 4.40 -27.69
CA LYS A 268 18.45 5.68 -27.10
C LYS A 268 19.43 6.22 -26.07
N ARG A 269 20.19 5.35 -25.38
CA ARG A 269 21.25 5.81 -24.46
C ARG A 269 22.42 6.37 -25.23
N GLU A 270 22.85 5.67 -26.27
CA GLU A 270 23.97 6.06 -27.11
C GLU A 270 23.69 7.38 -27.85
N ALA A 271 22.53 7.50 -28.49
CA ALA A 271 22.12 8.74 -29.15
C ALA A 271 22.04 9.93 -28.17
N LEU A 272 21.58 9.68 -26.95
CA LEU A 272 21.48 10.72 -25.92
C LEU A 272 22.84 11.12 -25.34
N CYS A 273 23.75 10.16 -25.18
CA CYS A 273 25.15 10.41 -24.82
C CYS A 273 25.87 11.21 -25.91
N ALA A 274 25.69 10.85 -27.19
CA ALA A 274 26.27 11.55 -28.33
C ALA A 274 25.77 12.99 -28.45
N ALA A 275 24.46 13.21 -28.38
CA ALA A 275 23.86 14.56 -28.41
C ALA A 275 24.24 15.41 -27.19
N GLY A 276 24.44 14.74 -26.04
CA GLY A 276 24.77 15.37 -24.76
C GLY A 276 26.26 15.61 -24.51
N GLY A 277 27.14 15.13 -25.39
CA GLY A 277 28.59 15.19 -25.18
C GLY A 277 29.10 14.40 -23.96
N ILE A 278 28.36 13.36 -23.53
CA ILE A 278 28.72 12.55 -22.35
C ILE A 278 29.21 11.17 -22.79
N SER A 279 30.33 10.70 -22.24
CA SER A 279 30.79 9.33 -22.45
C SER A 279 29.99 8.33 -21.59
N ILE A 280 29.49 7.25 -22.21
CA ILE A 280 28.71 6.21 -21.52
C ILE A 280 29.54 5.48 -20.45
N GLU A 281 30.86 5.38 -20.64
CA GLU A 281 31.80 4.76 -19.71
C GLU A 281 31.96 5.58 -18.43
N VAL A 282 31.93 6.91 -18.54
CA VAL A 282 31.98 7.84 -17.39
C VAL A 282 30.69 7.81 -16.58
N VAL A 283 29.54 7.62 -17.25
CA VAL A 283 28.23 7.51 -16.60
C VAL A 283 28.14 6.25 -15.73
N ASP A 284 28.75 5.15 -16.17
CA ASP A 284 28.75 3.90 -15.41
C ASP A 284 29.86 3.86 -14.34
N ALA A 285 31.02 4.48 -14.57
CA ALA A 285 32.14 4.54 -13.61
C ALA A 285 31.86 5.39 -12.35
N GLU A 286 31.13 6.51 -12.46
CA GLU A 286 30.78 7.37 -11.30
C GLU A 286 29.80 6.71 -10.30
N GLU A 287 29.39 5.46 -10.52
CA GLU A 287 28.57 4.66 -9.60
C GLU A 287 29.38 3.98 -8.49
N ASP A 288 30.56 3.47 -8.83
CA ASP A 288 31.36 2.66 -7.90
C ASP A 288 32.02 3.54 -6.82
N GLU A 289 32.36 4.78 -7.15
CA GLU A 289 32.81 5.82 -6.21
C GLU A 289 31.71 6.20 -5.21
N ASN A 290 30.49 6.48 -5.69
CA ASN A 290 29.38 6.95 -4.84
C ASN A 290 28.84 5.83 -3.91
N ARG A 291 28.97 4.56 -4.34
CA ARG A 291 28.69 3.37 -3.53
C ARG A 291 29.71 3.21 -2.39
N SER A 292 30.97 3.52 -2.66
CA SER A 292 32.07 3.46 -1.69
C SER A 292 31.95 4.57 -0.64
N GLN A 293 31.58 5.79 -1.05
CA GLN A 293 31.32 6.90 -0.12
C GLN A 293 30.13 6.64 0.81
N ARG A 294 29.02 6.08 0.31
CA ARG A 294 27.85 5.75 1.16
C ARG A 294 28.10 4.59 2.12
N GLN A 295 28.94 3.62 1.76
CA GLN A 295 29.36 2.56 2.69
C GLN A 295 30.31 3.10 3.78
N ASN A 296 31.27 3.96 3.41
CA ASN A 296 32.21 4.54 4.36
C ASN A 296 31.52 5.46 5.38
N HIS A 297 30.50 6.22 4.94
CA HIS A 297 29.73 7.06 5.86
C HIS A 297 28.88 6.26 6.86
N ARG A 298 28.42 5.08 6.44
CA ARG A 298 27.65 4.16 7.29
C ARG A 298 28.53 3.46 8.33
N LEU A 299 29.75 3.08 7.96
CA LEU A 299 30.73 2.49 8.87
C LEU A 299 31.25 3.49 9.90
N SER A 300 31.47 4.75 9.50
CA SER A 300 31.87 5.83 10.41
C SER A 300 30.81 6.13 11.48
N MET A 301 29.51 6.03 11.16
CA MET A 301 28.45 6.19 12.17
C MET A 301 28.35 5.01 13.14
N GLU A 302 28.66 3.78 12.72
CA GLU A 302 28.68 2.60 13.60
C GLU A 302 29.87 2.62 14.58
N GLU A 303 31.03 3.15 14.16
CA GLU A 303 32.19 3.33 15.05
C GLU A 303 31.93 4.41 16.12
N ASP A 304 31.30 5.52 15.76
CA ASP A 304 30.93 6.59 16.71
C ASP A 304 29.88 6.14 17.74
N GLU A 305 28.99 5.21 17.37
CA GLU A 305 27.98 4.66 18.27
C GLU A 305 28.57 3.61 19.23
N ALA A 306 29.57 2.84 18.77
CA ALA A 306 30.31 1.87 19.57
C ALA A 306 31.20 2.56 20.64
N ASP A 307 31.81 3.71 20.32
CA ASP A 307 32.64 4.45 21.28
C ASP A 307 31.78 5.12 22.37
N ARG A 308 30.56 5.56 22.03
CA ARG A 308 29.58 6.08 23.00
C ARG A 308 29.05 5.00 23.95
N ARG A 309 28.89 3.76 23.48
CA ARG A 309 28.46 2.63 24.34
C ARG A 309 29.57 2.21 25.30
N SER A 310 30.82 2.23 24.87
CA SER A 310 31.98 1.82 25.68
C SER A 310 32.22 2.74 26.89
N LYS A 311 31.98 4.06 26.74
CA LYS A 311 32.09 5.03 27.83
C LYS A 311 30.99 4.90 28.90
N LYS A 312 29.83 4.33 28.55
CA LYS A 312 28.71 4.17 29.49
C LYS A 312 28.86 2.99 30.44
N TYR A 313 29.65 1.97 30.07
CA TYR A 313 29.92 0.81 30.94
C TYR A 313 31.22 0.94 31.77
N GLY A 314 32.18 1.78 31.36
CA GLY A 314 33.38 2.07 32.15
C GLY A 314 33.11 2.86 33.45
N MET A 315 32.05 3.67 33.47
CA MET A 315 31.75 4.54 34.61
C MET A 315 30.99 3.82 35.75
N PHE A 316 30.37 2.68 35.48
CA PHE A 316 29.67 1.88 36.49
C PHE A 316 30.57 0.88 37.24
N VAL A 317 31.75 0.55 36.70
CA VAL A 317 32.66 -0.42 37.34
C VAL A 317 33.51 0.23 38.46
N ILE A 318 33.67 1.55 38.46
CA ILE A 318 34.51 2.25 39.45
C ILE A 318 33.74 2.54 40.75
N ILE A 319 32.41 2.64 40.72
CA ILE A 319 31.62 3.01 41.92
C ILE A 319 31.30 1.80 42.82
N ALA A 320 31.41 0.56 42.32
CA ALA A 320 31.08 -0.64 43.09
C ALA A 320 32.22 -1.19 43.99
N ARG A 321 33.27 -0.39 44.26
CA ARG A 321 34.43 -0.83 45.08
C ARG A 321 34.71 0.03 46.33
N ILE A 322 33.79 0.92 46.69
CA ILE A 322 33.86 1.68 47.94
C ILE A 322 32.47 1.70 48.57
N CYS A 323 32.12 0.60 49.23
CA CYS A 323 31.17 0.48 50.34
C CYS A 323 31.48 -0.84 51.05
#